data_AF-A0A0S9PXB7-F1
#
_entry.id   AF-A0A0S9PXB7-F1
#
_cell.length_a   1.000
_cell.length_b   1.000
_cell.length_c   1.000
_cell.angle_alpha   90.00
_cell.angle_beta   90.00
_cell.angle_gamma   90.00
#
_symmetry.space_group_name_H-M   'P 1'
#
loop_
_entity.id
_entity.type
_entity.pdbx_description
1 polymer ?
#
loop_
_entity_poly.entity_id
_entity_poly.type
_entity_poly.pdbx_seq_one_letter_code
_entity_poly.pdbx_strand_id
1 'polypeptide(L)'
;MSNKLLLAMAAAGLFALPMTAQAQGILRGAAEGAERGADAAGPIGGIVGGAVGAATGTVGGILGVEDRPRFRSYVRERGVRSYSWGGPVSVGTVLPDEEVTYYDVPEEYRTRPGYRYTIVNERPVLVDRSRRIVEVID
;
A
#
# COMPACT_ATOMS: atom_id res chain seq x y z
N MET A 1 -10.50 -44.43 -31.46
CA MET A 1 -10.79 -43.07 -30.94
C MET A 1 -10.74 -43.15 -29.42
N SER A 2 -10.06 -42.33 -28.64
CA SER A 2 -8.99 -41.35 -28.85
C SER A 2 -8.61 -40.95 -27.42
N ASN A 3 -7.56 -41.54 -26.82
CA ASN A 3 -6.95 -41.04 -25.57
C ASN A 3 -6.50 -39.56 -25.69
N LYS A 4 -6.54 -39.03 -26.91
CA LYS A 4 -6.38 -37.61 -27.26
C LYS A 4 -7.51 -36.72 -26.71
N LEU A 5 -8.69 -37.26 -26.40
CA LEU A 5 -9.81 -36.49 -25.81
C LEU A 5 -9.59 -36.18 -24.33
N LEU A 6 -8.91 -37.06 -23.57
CA LEU A 6 -8.57 -36.80 -22.17
C LEU A 6 -7.46 -35.74 -22.04
N LEU A 7 -6.50 -35.72 -22.97
CA LEU A 7 -5.49 -34.65 -23.01
C LEU A 7 -6.06 -33.29 -23.40
N ALA A 8 -7.12 -33.25 -24.22
CA ALA A 8 -7.73 -32.00 -24.66
C ALA A 8 -8.48 -31.27 -23.52
N MET A 9 -9.02 -31.99 -22.53
CA MET A 9 -9.66 -31.37 -21.37
C MET A 9 -8.68 -30.81 -20.33
N ALA A 10 -7.44 -31.31 -20.28
CA ALA A 10 -6.41 -30.76 -19.40
C ALA A 10 -5.82 -29.43 -19.91
N ALA A 11 -5.89 -29.17 -21.21
CA ALA A 11 -5.32 -27.96 -21.82
C ALA A 11 -6.23 -26.72 -21.72
N ALA A 12 -7.53 -26.88 -21.48
CA ALA A 12 -8.47 -25.77 -21.37
C ALA A 12 -8.40 -25.02 -20.02
N GLY A 13 -7.80 -25.62 -18.99
CA GLY A 13 -7.65 -24.99 -17.67
C GLY A 13 -6.51 -23.97 -17.56
N LEU A 14 -5.55 -23.99 -18.49
CA LEU A 14 -4.32 -23.19 -18.38
C LEU A 14 -4.47 -21.73 -18.86
N PHE A 15 -5.53 -21.40 -19.59
CA PHE A 15 -5.77 -20.04 -20.12
C PHE A 15 -6.84 -19.26 -19.33
N ALA A 16 -7.41 -19.83 -18.26
CA ALA A 16 -8.50 -19.24 -17.49
C ALA A 16 -8.06 -18.62 -16.15
N LEU A 17 -6.78 -18.34 -15.94
CA LEU A 17 -6.29 -17.64 -14.74
C LEU A 17 -5.31 -16.55 -15.18
N PRO A 18 -5.48 -15.27 -14.79
CA PRO A 18 -5.97 -14.86 -13.47
C PRO A 18 -6.89 -13.61 -13.49
N MET A 19 -8.21 -13.81 -13.45
CA MET A 19 -9.11 -12.74 -12.95
C MET A 19 -9.28 -12.80 -11.42
N THR A 20 -8.83 -13.87 -10.77
CA THR A 20 -8.89 -14.06 -9.32
C THR A 20 -7.71 -13.43 -8.57
N ALA A 21 -6.57 -13.19 -9.24
CA ALA A 21 -5.36 -12.65 -8.57
C ALA A 21 -5.58 -11.26 -7.96
N GLN A 22 -6.43 -10.43 -8.57
CA GLN A 22 -6.71 -9.08 -8.08
C GLN A 22 -7.57 -9.08 -6.79
N ALA A 23 -8.44 -10.08 -6.62
CA ALA A 23 -9.19 -10.26 -5.38
C ALA A 23 -8.40 -11.03 -4.30
N GLN A 24 -7.47 -11.90 -4.70
CA GLN A 24 -6.63 -12.63 -3.76
C GLN A 24 -5.57 -11.75 -3.07
N GLY A 25 -5.11 -10.67 -3.72
CA GLY A 25 -4.17 -9.72 -3.12
C GLY A 25 -4.74 -9.02 -1.88
N ILE A 26 -5.96 -8.50 -1.98
CA ILE A 26 -6.66 -7.85 -0.86
C ILE A 26 -6.97 -8.83 0.27
N LEU A 27 -7.42 -10.04 -0.05
CA LEU A 27 -7.76 -11.07 0.95
C LEU A 27 -6.51 -11.59 1.66
N ARG A 28 -5.43 -11.86 0.91
CA ARG A 28 -4.14 -12.30 1.47
C ARG A 28 -3.52 -11.21 2.32
N GLY A 29 -3.49 -9.97 1.81
CA GLY A 29 -2.98 -8.82 2.54
C GLY A 29 -3.77 -8.60 3.83
N ALA A 30 -5.10 -8.68 3.78
CA ALA A 30 -5.94 -8.56 4.97
C ALA A 30 -5.68 -9.66 6.01
N ALA A 31 -5.54 -10.91 5.56
CA ALA A 31 -5.27 -12.03 6.45
C ALA A 31 -3.89 -11.88 7.13
N GLU A 32 -2.84 -11.64 6.34
CA GLU A 32 -1.49 -11.45 6.85
C GLU A 32 -1.36 -10.22 7.76
N GLY A 33 -2.08 -9.13 7.42
CA GLY A 33 -2.14 -7.93 8.24
C GLY A 33 -2.84 -8.20 9.56
N ALA A 34 -3.94 -8.95 9.55
CA ALA A 34 -4.69 -9.29 10.75
C ALA A 34 -3.91 -10.18 11.69
N GLU A 35 -3.16 -11.14 11.16
CA GLU A 35 -2.30 -12.02 11.94
C GLU A 35 -1.20 -11.23 12.65
N ARG A 36 -0.40 -10.45 11.90
CA ARG A 36 0.67 -9.61 12.48
C ARG A 36 0.14 -8.57 13.48
N GLY A 37 -1.02 -8.00 13.19
CA GLY A 37 -1.68 -7.05 14.08
C GLY A 37 -2.14 -7.72 15.39
N ALA A 38 -2.68 -8.94 15.30
CA ALA A 38 -3.10 -9.72 16.46
C ALA A 38 -1.92 -10.11 17.35
N ASP A 39 -0.79 -10.50 16.76
CA ASP A 39 0.43 -10.79 17.50
C ASP A 39 0.97 -9.57 18.26
N ALA A 40 0.85 -8.38 17.66
CA ALA A 40 1.37 -7.15 18.23
C ALA A 40 0.49 -6.56 19.35
N ALA A 41 -0.84 -6.59 19.20
CA ALA A 41 -1.75 -5.88 20.10
C ALA A 41 -3.05 -6.63 20.41
N GLY A 42 -3.08 -7.95 20.20
CA GLY A 42 -4.26 -8.78 20.43
C GLY A 42 -5.39 -8.51 19.44
N PRO A 43 -6.64 -8.89 19.76
CA PRO A 43 -7.75 -8.86 18.81
C PRO A 43 -7.99 -7.51 18.13
N ILE A 44 -7.79 -6.40 18.86
CA ILE A 44 -7.88 -5.02 18.31
C ILE A 44 -6.81 -4.80 17.23
N GLY A 45 -5.58 -5.22 17.50
CA GLY A 45 -4.48 -5.12 16.56
C GLY A 45 -4.74 -5.91 15.28
N GLY A 46 -5.41 -7.07 15.37
CA GLY A 46 -5.75 -7.86 14.18
C GLY A 46 -6.82 -7.22 13.29
N ILE A 47 -7.78 -6.51 13.86
CA ILE A 47 -8.75 -5.74 13.05
C ILE A 47 -8.05 -4.62 12.30
N VAL A 48 -7.21 -3.85 12.99
CA VAL A 48 -6.47 -2.73 12.39
C VAL A 48 -5.46 -3.24 11.36
N GLY A 49 -4.69 -4.25 11.72
CA GLY A 49 -3.71 -4.90 10.86
C GLY A 49 -4.35 -5.48 9.62
N GLY A 50 -5.54 -6.09 9.73
CA GLY A 50 -6.24 -6.64 8.58
C GLY A 50 -6.81 -5.59 7.64
N ALA A 51 -7.34 -4.48 8.15
CA ALA A 51 -7.76 -3.37 7.31
C ALA A 51 -6.58 -2.72 6.57
N VAL A 52 -5.46 -2.52 7.27
CA VAL A 52 -4.22 -2.00 6.67
C VAL A 52 -3.71 -2.98 5.62
N GLY A 53 -3.55 -4.25 5.97
CA GLY A 53 -3.07 -5.28 5.05
C GLY A 53 -3.98 -5.47 3.84
N ALA A 54 -5.29 -5.28 3.96
CA ALA A 54 -6.22 -5.27 2.82
C ALA A 54 -5.90 -4.13 1.84
N ALA A 55 -5.63 -2.94 2.38
CA ALA A 55 -5.25 -1.77 1.57
C ALA A 55 -3.88 -1.97 0.90
N THR A 56 -2.89 -2.47 1.63
CA THR A 56 -1.55 -2.77 1.10
C THR A 56 -1.50 -4.03 0.22
N GLY A 57 -2.51 -4.89 0.29
CA GLY A 57 -2.63 -6.12 -0.50
C GLY A 57 -3.07 -5.89 -1.95
N THR A 58 -3.54 -4.69 -2.27
CA THR A 58 -3.54 -4.24 -3.66
C THR A 58 -2.09 -4.02 -4.06
N VAL A 59 -1.67 -4.60 -5.19
CA VAL A 59 -0.25 -4.67 -5.61
C VAL A 59 0.42 -3.27 -5.67
N GLY A 60 -0.34 -2.17 -5.60
CA GLY A 60 0.14 -0.79 -5.72
C GLY A 60 -0.06 0.15 -4.52
N GLY A 61 -0.69 -0.25 -3.41
CA GLY A 61 -1.04 0.72 -2.36
C GLY A 61 -2.00 1.83 -2.85
N ILE A 62 -2.07 2.97 -2.16
CA ILE A 62 -2.85 4.13 -2.61
C ILE A 62 -2.29 4.66 -3.92
N LEU A 63 -0.97 4.62 -4.07
CA LEU A 63 -0.26 5.11 -5.24
C LEU A 63 -0.12 4.12 -6.39
N GLY A 64 -0.95 3.10 -6.58
CA GLY A 64 -0.83 2.20 -7.73
C GLY A 64 0.57 1.56 -7.94
N VAL A 65 0.67 0.55 -8.81
CA VAL A 65 1.97 -0.11 -9.03
C VAL A 65 2.89 0.79 -9.87
N GLU A 66 2.29 1.47 -10.86
CA GLU A 66 3.00 2.26 -11.87
C GLU A 66 3.33 3.68 -11.39
N ASP A 67 2.48 4.26 -10.54
CA ASP A 67 2.60 5.65 -10.12
C ASP A 67 3.59 5.82 -8.96
N ARG A 68 3.79 4.79 -8.12
CA ARG A 68 4.73 4.84 -6.98
C ARG A 68 6.20 5.14 -7.37
N PRO A 69 6.84 4.48 -8.35
CA PRO A 69 8.20 4.82 -8.76
C PRO A 69 8.32 6.24 -9.33
N ARG A 70 7.31 6.68 -10.10
CA ARG A 70 7.24 8.04 -10.67
C ARG A 70 7.07 9.09 -9.57
N PHE A 71 6.24 8.80 -8.57
CA PHE A 71 6.04 9.68 -7.42
C PHE A 71 7.31 9.82 -6.60
N ARG A 72 8.04 8.72 -6.39
CA ARG A 72 9.33 8.74 -5.71
C ARG A 72 10.34 9.65 -6.43
N SER A 73 10.45 9.55 -7.75
CA SER A 73 11.32 10.44 -8.54
C SER A 73 10.89 11.89 -8.41
N TYR A 74 9.59 12.18 -8.55
CA TYR A 74 9.04 13.53 -8.37
C TYR A 74 9.41 14.12 -7.01
N VAL A 75 9.19 13.39 -5.92
CA VAL A 75 9.49 13.87 -4.56
C VAL A 75 10.99 14.14 -4.38
N ARG A 76 11.85 13.26 -4.93
CA ARG A 76 13.31 13.44 -4.90
C ARG A 76 13.77 14.67 -5.68
N GLU A 77 13.26 14.86 -6.89
CA GLU A 77 13.57 16.02 -7.74
C GLU A 77 13.12 17.33 -7.11
N ARG A 78 11.98 17.32 -6.40
CA ARG A 78 11.46 18.49 -5.70
C ARG A 78 12.31 18.93 -4.51
N GLY A 79 13.20 18.07 -4.00
CA GLY A 79 14.18 18.41 -2.96
C GLY A 79 13.55 18.94 -1.66
N VAL A 80 12.39 18.41 -1.27
CA VAL A 80 11.69 18.83 -0.05
C VAL A 80 12.53 18.48 1.19
N ARG A 81 12.48 19.32 2.23
CA ARG A 81 13.18 19.07 3.50
C ARG A 81 12.65 17.80 4.18
N SER A 82 13.57 16.91 4.54
CA SER A 82 13.32 15.69 5.30
C SER A 82 13.14 16.03 6.77
N TYR A 83 12.01 15.62 7.37
CA TYR A 83 11.75 15.76 8.80
C TYR A 83 12.40 14.61 9.56
N SER A 84 13.17 14.92 10.60
CA SER A 84 13.75 13.89 11.46
C SER A 84 12.76 13.50 12.56
N TRP A 85 12.34 12.24 12.55
CA TRP A 85 11.38 11.68 13.49
C TRP A 85 12.04 10.58 14.32
N GLY A 86 11.95 10.68 15.65
CA GLY A 86 12.51 9.68 16.56
C GLY A 86 11.64 8.43 16.76
N GLY A 87 10.38 8.48 16.34
CA GLY A 87 9.46 7.35 16.43
C GLY A 87 9.46 6.45 15.19
N PRO A 88 8.56 5.44 15.15
CA PRO A 88 8.41 4.60 13.97
C PRO A 88 7.91 5.41 12.77
N VAL A 89 8.41 5.09 11.57
CA VAL A 89 7.86 5.60 10.30
C VAL A 89 7.22 4.41 9.59
N SER A 90 6.00 4.11 9.99
CA SER A 90 5.21 2.99 9.49
C SER A 90 3.76 3.38 9.32
N VAL A 91 3.04 2.64 8.48
CA VAL A 91 1.59 2.83 8.28
C VAL A 91 0.86 2.77 9.62
N GLY A 92 -0.05 3.72 9.83
CA GLY A 92 -0.77 3.93 11.08
C GLY A 92 -0.13 4.94 12.02
N THR A 93 1.14 5.32 11.84
CA THR A 93 1.78 6.35 12.67
C THR A 93 1.15 7.72 12.41
N VAL A 94 0.89 8.50 13.47
CA VAL A 94 0.42 9.89 13.34
C VAL A 94 1.60 10.83 13.53
N LEU A 95 1.88 11.65 12.52
CA LEU A 95 2.97 12.63 12.56
C LEU A 95 2.54 13.91 13.29
N PRO A 96 3.46 14.62 13.99
CA PRO A 96 3.14 15.88 14.67
C PRO A 96 2.75 16.99 13.68
N ASP A 97 1.93 17.94 14.14
CA ASP A 97 1.44 19.06 13.32
C ASP A 97 2.47 20.20 13.24
N GLU A 98 3.12 20.44 14.37
CA GLU A 98 4.17 21.43 14.52
C GLU A 98 5.44 20.81 13.94
N GLU A 99 6.14 21.53 13.06
CA GLU A 99 7.40 21.14 12.36
C GLU A 99 7.27 20.39 11.03
N VAL A 100 6.23 19.57 10.82
CA VAL A 100 6.11 18.79 9.58
C VAL A 100 5.45 19.62 8.48
N THR A 101 6.15 19.82 7.37
CA THR A 101 5.53 20.45 6.19
C THR A 101 4.85 19.38 5.33
N TYR A 102 3.57 19.60 5.05
CA TYR A 102 2.76 18.73 4.20
C TYR A 102 2.49 19.38 2.85
N TYR A 103 2.58 18.58 1.80
CA TYR A 103 2.37 19.02 0.42
C TYR A 103 1.23 18.23 -0.21
N ASP A 104 0.45 18.87 -1.07
CA ASP A 104 -0.60 18.16 -1.80
C ASP A 104 0.01 17.19 -2.81
N VAL A 105 -0.61 16.01 -2.93
CA VAL A 105 -0.25 15.04 -3.95
C VAL A 105 -0.75 15.56 -5.31
N PRO A 106 0.11 15.66 -6.34
CA PRO A 106 -0.34 16.10 -7.66
C PRO A 106 -1.44 15.19 -8.23
N GLU A 107 -2.44 15.78 -8.90
CA GLU A 107 -3.64 15.07 -9.39
C GLU A 107 -3.31 13.94 -10.38
N GLU A 108 -2.18 14.04 -11.08
CA GLU A 108 -1.67 13.03 -12.02
C GLU A 108 -1.42 11.65 -11.37
N TYR A 109 -1.21 11.60 -10.06
CA TYR A 109 -0.98 10.37 -9.30
C TYR A 109 -2.28 9.72 -8.78
N ARG A 110 -3.44 10.14 -9.33
CA ARG A 110 -4.80 9.56 -9.14
C ARG A 110 -5.15 9.23 -7.68
N THR A 111 -4.59 9.97 -6.75
CA THR A 111 -4.81 9.80 -5.32
C THR A 111 -6.14 10.46 -4.95
N ARG A 112 -6.92 9.85 -4.02
CA ARG A 112 -8.19 10.48 -3.61
C ARG A 112 -7.92 11.87 -3.00
N PRO A 113 -8.84 12.85 -3.15
CA PRO A 113 -8.68 14.15 -2.52
C PRO A 113 -8.47 14.04 -1.01
N GLY A 114 -7.56 14.85 -0.46
CA GLY A 114 -7.29 14.94 0.97
C GLY A 114 -6.12 14.10 1.48
N TYR A 115 -5.41 13.38 0.60
CA TYR A 115 -4.08 12.86 0.91
C TYR A 115 -3.01 13.91 0.64
N ARG A 116 -2.01 13.93 1.51
CA ARG A 116 -0.84 14.81 1.43
C ARG A 116 0.42 13.96 1.54
N TYR A 117 1.55 14.51 1.12
CA TYR A 117 2.85 13.86 1.26
C TYR A 117 3.83 14.72 2.06
N THR A 118 4.79 14.04 2.65
CA THR A 118 5.96 14.66 3.29
C THR A 118 7.14 13.68 3.23
N ILE A 119 8.33 14.11 3.64
CA ILE A 119 9.52 13.26 3.71
C ILE A 119 9.91 13.13 5.17
N VAL A 120 9.99 11.90 5.68
CA VAL A 120 10.36 11.61 7.07
C VAL A 120 11.52 10.63 7.08
N ASN A 121 12.62 11.00 7.75
CA ASN A 121 13.85 10.18 7.79
C ASN A 121 14.26 9.69 6.40
N GLU A 122 14.35 10.61 5.43
CA GLU A 122 14.71 10.37 4.02
C GLU A 122 13.70 9.53 3.21
N ARG A 123 12.55 9.18 3.80
CA ARG A 123 11.52 8.37 3.14
C ARG A 123 10.29 9.21 2.81
N PRO A 124 9.85 9.24 1.54
CA PRO A 124 8.56 9.82 1.21
C PRO A 124 7.42 9.00 1.84
N VAL A 125 6.47 9.71 2.45
CA VAL A 125 5.28 9.10 3.05
C VAL A 125 4.02 9.83 2.61
N LEU A 126 2.94 9.07 2.43
CA LEU A 126 1.60 9.62 2.27
C LEU A 126 0.87 9.63 3.59
N VAL A 127 0.14 10.71 3.83
CA VAL A 127 -0.68 10.91 5.02
C VAL A 127 -2.11 11.29 4.66
N ASP A 128 -3.05 10.91 5.51
CA ASP A 128 -4.44 11.36 5.45
C ASP A 128 -4.63 12.75 6.09
N ARG A 129 -5.88 13.22 6.14
CA ARG A 129 -6.26 14.49 6.78
C ARG A 129 -5.91 14.57 8.27
N SER A 130 -5.77 13.42 8.93
CA SER A 130 -5.43 13.30 10.35
C SER A 130 -3.92 13.17 10.58
N ARG A 131 -3.08 13.41 9.55
CA ARG A 131 -1.61 13.23 9.58
C ARG A 131 -1.17 11.79 9.84
N ARG A 132 -2.06 10.82 9.63
CA ARG A 132 -1.74 9.40 9.77
C ARG A 132 -1.06 8.92 8.50
N ILE A 133 0.11 8.29 8.63
CA ILE A 133 0.80 7.61 7.54
C ILE A 133 -0.11 6.49 7.04
N VAL A 134 -0.48 6.57 5.77
CA VAL A 134 -1.28 5.55 5.08
C VAL A 134 -0.43 4.73 4.12
N GLU A 135 0.72 5.27 3.69
CA GLU A 135 1.66 4.59 2.83
C GLU A 135 3.08 5.10 3.04
N VAL A 136 4.04 4.19 3.06
CA VAL A 136 5.48 4.50 3.00
C VAL A 136 5.98 4.15 1.60
N ILE A 137 6.72 5.05 0.99
CA ILE A 137 7.26 4.91 -0.37
C ILE A 137 8.75 4.55 -0.27
N ASP A 138 9.10 3.33 -0.66
CA ASP A 138 10.49 2.86 -0.75
C ASP A 138 11.07 3.03 -2.18
#